data_AF-A0A7X1L1E7-F1
#
_entry.id   AF-A0A7X1L1E7-F1
#
_cell.length_a   1.000
_cell.length_b   1.000
_cell.length_c   1.000
_cell.angle_alpha   90.00
_cell.angle_beta   90.00
_cell.angle_gamma   90.00
#
_symmetry.space_group_name_H-M   'P 1'
#
loop_
_entity.id
_entity.type
_entity.pdbx_description
1 polymer ?
#
loop_
_entity_poly.entity_id
_entity_poly.type
_entity_poly.pdbx_seq_one_letter_code
_entity_poly.pdbx_strand_id
1 'polypeptide(L)'
;MEKANRLIQITKELGYKAYVNASGGKELYTKDYFMDKGIDLSFVKSNPIEYKQYSNKFVPCLSIIDILMFNEKDRIVEFFSAYSLE
;
A
#
# COMPACT_ATOMS: atom_id res chain seq x y z
N MET A 1 11.29 3.90 -18.03
CA MET A 1 12.33 3.76 -17.00
C MET A 1 12.73 5.05 -16.31
N GLU A 2 12.59 6.23 -16.92
CA GLU A 2 12.93 7.53 -16.29
C GLU A 2 12.23 7.76 -14.94
N LYS A 3 10.93 7.45 -14.83
CA LYS A 3 10.18 7.54 -13.57
C LYS A 3 10.76 6.65 -12.46
N ALA A 4 11.18 5.42 -12.78
CA ALA A 4 11.78 4.48 -11.83
C ALA A 4 13.13 5.00 -11.30
N ASN A 5 13.98 5.54 -12.19
CA ASN A 5 15.25 6.16 -11.79
C ASN A 5 15.06 7.29 -10.79
N ARG A 6 14.05 8.15 -11.01
CA ARG A 6 13.73 9.23 -10.08
C ARG A 6 13.38 8.70 -8.68
N LEU A 7 12.55 7.64 -8.60
CA LEU A 7 12.19 7.03 -7.32
C LEU A 7 13.41 6.43 -6.62
N ILE A 8 14.27 5.72 -7.36
CA ILE A 8 15.51 5.12 -6.84
C ILE A 8 16.45 6.22 -6.32
N GLN A 9 16.62 7.30 -7.08
CA GLN A 9 17.48 8.42 -6.69
C GLN A 9 17.00 9.07 -5.39
N ILE A 10 15.71 9.43 -5.30
CA ILE A 10 15.13 10.01 -4.09
C ILE A 10 15.31 9.07 -2.89
N THR A 11 15.06 7.77 -3.08
CA THR A 11 15.21 6.77 -2.01
C THR A 11 16.64 6.75 -1.47
N LYS A 12 17.63 6.79 -2.36
CA LYS A 12 19.05 6.82 -1.98
C LYS A 12 19.47 8.13 -1.33
N GLU A 13 19.04 9.27 -1.87
CA GLU A 13 19.35 10.59 -1.34
C GLU A 13 18.83 10.77 0.10
N LEU A 14 17.69 10.14 0.40
CA LEU A 14 17.12 10.08 1.75
C LEU A 14 17.75 9.00 2.64
N GLY A 15 18.72 8.24 2.14
CA GLY A 15 19.44 7.21 2.90
C GLY A 15 18.69 5.90 3.10
N TYR A 16 17.58 5.68 2.39
CA TYR A 16 16.81 4.44 2.47
C TYR A 16 17.30 3.40 1.46
N LYS A 17 17.04 2.13 1.79
CA LYS A 17 17.33 0.96 0.93
C LYS A 17 16.06 0.25 0.46
N ALA A 18 14.89 0.77 0.82
CA ALA A 18 13.62 0.18 0.46
C ALA A 18 12.68 1.27 -0.05
N TYR A 19 11.89 0.93 -1.06
CA TYR A 19 10.83 1.76 -1.61
C TYR A 19 9.54 0.96 -1.66
N VAL A 20 8.49 1.48 -1.03
CA VAL A 20 7.18 0.84 -1.00
C VAL A 20 6.23 1.63 -1.89
N ASN A 21 5.57 0.95 -2.82
CA ASN A 21 4.61 1.56 -3.74
C ASN A 21 3.20 0.99 -3.55
N ALA A 22 2.19 1.68 -4.07
CA ALA A 22 0.84 1.15 -4.17
C ALA A 22 0.79 -0.03 -5.17
N SER A 23 -0.16 -0.95 -4.98
CA SER A 23 -0.32 -2.16 -5.82
C SER A 23 -0.45 -1.87 -7.33
N GLY A 24 -1.05 -0.74 -7.72
CA GLY A 24 -1.14 -0.31 -9.13
C GLY A 24 0.21 -0.01 -9.79
N GLY A 25 1.29 0.13 -9.01
CA GLY A 25 2.65 0.31 -9.52
C GLY A 25 3.30 -0.97 -10.05
N LYS A 26 2.71 -2.16 -9.81
CA LYS A 26 3.29 -3.45 -10.22
C LYS A 26 3.47 -3.59 -11.73
N GLU A 27 2.58 -2.97 -12.50
CA GLU A 27 2.66 -3.00 -13.98
C GLU A 27 3.73 -2.06 -14.52
N LEU A 28 4.19 -1.10 -13.71
CA LEU A 28 5.09 -0.02 -14.13
C LEU A 28 6.55 -0.26 -13.75
N TYR A 29 6.80 -1.11 -12.75
CA TYR A 29 8.11 -1.29 -12.14
C TYR A 29 8.41 -2.75 -11.86
N THR A 30 9.65 -3.17 -12.10
CA THR A 30 10.13 -4.52 -11.78
C THR A 30 11.03 -4.49 -10.55
N LYS A 31 10.92 -5.52 -9.71
CA LYS A 31 11.78 -5.67 -8.53
C LYS A 31 13.25 -5.78 -8.89
N ASP A 32 13.56 -6.55 -9.92
CA ASP A 32 14.94 -6.76 -10.39
C ASP A 32 15.63 -5.43 -10.75
N TYR A 33 14.91 -4.52 -11.40
CA TYR A 33 15.48 -3.21 -11.77
C TYR A 33 15.85 -2.36 -10.56
N PHE A 34 15.02 -2.39 -9.51
CA PHE A 34 15.30 -1.67 -8.27
C PHE A 34 16.43 -2.38 -7.48
N MET A 35 16.40 -3.71 -7.44
CA MET A 35 17.39 -4.52 -6.74
C MET A 35 18.80 -4.37 -7.33
N ASP A 36 18.91 -4.32 -8.67
CA ASP A 36 20.17 -4.02 -9.38
C ASP A 36 20.77 -2.66 -9.01
N LYS A 37 19.95 -1.76 -8.48
CA LYS A 37 20.37 -0.44 -7.97
C LYS A 37 20.47 -0.41 -6.45
N GLY A 38 20.32 -1.54 -5.76
CA GLY A 38 20.42 -1.66 -4.31
C GLY A 38 19.21 -1.14 -3.55
N ILE A 39 18.04 -1.08 -4.19
CA ILE A 39 16.76 -0.73 -3.55
C ILE A 39 15.84 -1.95 -3.56
N ASP A 40 15.33 -2.32 -2.38
CA ASP A 40 14.26 -3.30 -2.26
C ASP A 40 12.91 -2.65 -2.61
N LEU A 41 12.22 -3.21 -3.61
CA LEU A 41 10.92 -2.72 -4.05
C LEU A 41 9.84 -3.63 -3.49
N SER A 42 8.92 -3.05 -2.72
CA SER A 42 7.72 -3.74 -2.24
C SER A 42 6.45 -3.02 -2.67
N PHE A 43 5.35 -3.77 -2.69
CA PHE A 43 4.03 -3.22 -3.01
C PHE A 43 3.06 -3.47 -1.87
N VAL A 44 2.31 -2.43 -1.48
CA VAL A 44 1.25 -2.57 -0.48
C VAL A 44 0.12 -3.41 -1.06
N LYS A 45 -0.27 -4.44 -0.32
CA LYS A 45 -1.50 -5.21 -0.55
C LYS A 45 -2.39 -5.08 0.68
N SER A 46 -3.56 -4.47 0.49
CA SER A 46 -4.58 -4.44 1.52
C SER A 46 -5.11 -5.85 1.75
N ASN A 47 -5.14 -6.28 3.00
CA ASN A 47 -5.79 -7.52 3.39
C ASN A 47 -7.30 -7.29 3.45
N PRO A 48 -8.13 -8.34 3.24
CA PRO A 48 -9.57 -8.21 3.36
C PRO A 48 -9.94 -7.82 4.80
N ILE A 49 -10.78 -6.81 4.93
CA ILE A 49 -11.41 -6.42 6.19
C ILE A 49 -12.92 -6.40 5.98
N GLU A 50 -13.67 -6.78 7.00
CA GLU A 50 -15.13 -6.75 6.99
C GLU A 50 -15.63 -6.07 8.25
N TYR A 51 -16.68 -5.26 8.10
CA TYR A 51 -17.35 -4.57 9.19
C TYR A 51 -18.82 -4.37 8.84
N LYS A 52 -19.61 -4.10 9.88
CA LYS A 52 -21.04 -3.85 9.72
C LYS A 52 -21.25 -2.48 9.08
N GLN A 53 -21.67 -2.48 7.81
CA GLN A 53 -22.26 -1.30 7.16
C GLN A 53 -23.73 -1.17 7.61
N TYR A 54 -24.54 -0.34 6.94
CA TYR A 54 -26.00 -0.34 7.13
C TYR A 54 -26.63 -1.72 6.86
N SER A 55 -27.95 -1.82 6.73
CA SER A 55 -28.69 -3.08 6.45
C SER A 55 -28.42 -3.69 5.05
N ASN A 56 -27.31 -3.36 4.41
CA ASN A 56 -26.93 -3.78 3.06
C ASN A 56 -25.94 -4.96 3.11
N LYS A 57 -25.77 -5.62 1.96
CA LYS A 57 -24.63 -6.54 1.77
C LYS A 57 -23.33 -5.76 1.87
N PHE A 58 -22.35 -6.33 2.56
CA PHE A 58 -21.03 -5.71 2.70
C PHE A 58 -20.38 -5.49 1.33
N VAL A 59 -19.83 -4.29 1.13
CA VAL A 59 -19.05 -3.94 -0.07
C VAL A 59 -17.58 -3.74 0.33
N PRO A 60 -16.66 -4.62 -0.10
CA PRO A 60 -15.24 -4.49 0.25
C PRO A 60 -14.61 -3.26 -0.41
N CYS A 61 -13.62 -2.67 0.26
CA CYS A 61 -12.75 -1.60 -0.27
C CYS A 61 -13.50 -0.37 -0.84
N LEU A 62 -14.68 -0.02 -0.30
CA LEU A 62 -15.51 1.05 -0.85
C LEU A 62 -14.86 2.45 -0.73
N SER A 63 -14.58 2.91 0.48
CA SER A 63 -13.98 4.21 0.76
C SER A 63 -13.36 4.23 2.15
N ILE A 64 -12.32 5.04 2.36
CA ILE A 64 -11.78 5.29 3.69
C ILE A 64 -12.82 5.95 4.61
N ILE A 65 -13.72 6.78 4.05
CA ILE A 65 -14.79 7.42 4.82
C ILE A 65 -15.76 6.37 5.38
N ASP A 66 -16.02 5.29 4.64
CA ASP A 66 -16.89 4.20 5.07
C ASP A 66 -16.29 3.50 6.30
N ILE A 67 -14.97 3.23 6.27
CA ILE A 67 -14.25 2.66 7.41
C ILE A 67 -14.36 3.57 8.64
N LEU A 68 -14.16 4.89 8.46
CA LEU A 68 -14.22 5.86 9.56
C LEU A 68 -15.63 6.03 10.13
N MET A 69 -16.67 5.91 9.30
CA MET A 69 -18.06 6.14 9.68
C MET A 69 -18.65 4.97 10.49
N PHE A 70 -18.28 3.74 10.16
CA PHE A 70 -18.92 2.53 10.70
C PHE A 70 -18.13 1.81 11.78
N ASN A 71 -16.97 2.35 12.20
CA ASN A 71 -16.08 1.66 13.14
C ASN A 71 -15.60 2.59 14.24
N GLU A 72 -15.37 2.02 15.42
CA GLU A 72 -14.71 2.70 16.52
C GLU A 72 -13.22 2.91 16.22
N LYS A 73 -12.62 3.91 16.88
CA LYS A 73 -11.22 4.32 16.66
C LYS A 73 -10.23 3.14 16.70
N ASP A 74 -10.35 2.26 17.68
CA ASP A 74 -9.41 1.15 17.83
C ASP A 74 -9.51 0.15 16.68
N ARG A 75 -10.73 -0.10 16.17
CA ARG A 75 -10.97 -0.95 15.00
C ARG A 75 -10.47 -0.31 13.71
N ILE A 76 -10.59 1.01 13.58
CA ILE A 76 -10.02 1.75 12.44
C ILE A 76 -8.49 1.58 12.41
N VAL A 77 -7.82 1.73 13.54
CA VAL A 77 -6.35 1.56 13.64
C VAL A 77 -5.94 0.13 13.29
N GLU A 78 -6.68 -0.87 13.77
CA GLU A 78 -6.48 -2.28 13.41
C GLU A 78 -6.64 -2.51 11.90
N PHE A 79 -7.70 -1.98 11.30
CA PHE A 79 -7.97 -2.10 9.86
C PHE A 79 -6.93 -1.40 9.00
N PHE A 80 -6.41 -0.24 9.41
CA PHE A 80 -5.31 0.42 8.69
C PHE A 80 -3.98 -0.32 8.81
N SER A 81 -3.87 -1.23 9.78
CA SER A 81 -2.73 -2.14 9.91
C SER A 81 -2.93 -3.45 9.13
N ALA A 82 -4.12 -3.68 8.54
CA ALA A 82 -4.44 -4.88 7.78
C ALA A 82 -3.91 -4.80 6.35
N TYR A 83 -2.58 -4.82 6.20
CA TYR A 83 -1.91 -4.92 4.92
C TYR A 83 -0.69 -5.84 5.01
N SER A 84 -0.22 -6.28 3.85
CA SER A 84 1.08 -6.93 3.69
C SER A 84 1.92 -6.18 2.65
N LEU A 85 3.23 -6.39 2.70
CA LEU A 85 4.16 -5.94 1.68
C LEU A 85 4.52 -7.14 0.80
N GLU A 86 4.30 -6.99 -0.50
CA GLU A 86 4.57 -8.02 -1.51
C GLU A 86 5.77 -7.71 -2.39
#